data_AF-A0A2D6YIS3-F1
#
_entry.id   AF-A0A2D6YIS3-F1
#
_cell.length_a   1.000
_cell.length_b   1.000
_cell.length_c   1.000
_cell.angle_alpha   90.00
_cell.angle_beta   90.00
_cell.angle_gamma   90.00
#
_symmetry.space_group_name_H-M   'P 1'
#
loop_
_entity.id
_entity.type
_entity.pdbx_description
1 polymer ?
#
loop_
_entity_poly.entity_id
_entity_poly.type
_entity_poly.pdbx_seq_one_letter_code
_entity_poly.pdbx_strand_id
1 'polypeptide(L)'
;MPSTLTQLVDALLGAYSLILLGKAIVSWFPVNPHNPIVRFLDRLTEPVLTQVRKKVPPLAGMDLSVVLVLIVISILRNMIWSF
;
A
#
# COMPACT_ATOMS: atom_id res chain seq x y z
N MET A 1 5.80 -21.91 16.29
CA MET A 1 6.54 -21.62 15.05
C MET A 1 5.52 -21.24 13.99
N PRO A 2 5.59 -20.03 13.41
CA PRO A 2 4.67 -19.63 12.35
C PRO A 2 4.73 -20.66 11.22
N SER A 3 3.58 -21.10 10.72
CA SER A 3 3.54 -22.06 9.61
C SER A 3 4.13 -21.42 8.34
N THR A 4 4.62 -22.25 7.40
CA THR A 4 5.16 -21.75 6.13
C THR A 4 4.15 -20.87 5.39
N LEU A 5 2.86 -21.18 5.54
CA LEU A 5 1.77 -20.37 4.98
C LEU A 5 1.70 -18.96 5.60
N THR A 6 1.78 -18.83 6.93
CA THR A 6 1.73 -17.52 7.58
C THR A 6 2.94 -16.66 7.23
N GLN A 7 4.12 -17.27 7.09
CA GLN A 7 5.33 -16.59 6.64
C GLN A 7 5.20 -16.08 5.20
N LEU A 8 4.64 -16.91 4.30
CA LEU A 8 4.40 -16.52 2.91
C LEU A 8 3.42 -15.33 2.84
N VAL A 9 2.34 -15.37 3.62
CA VAL A 9 1.38 -14.27 3.68
C VAL A 9 2.02 -13.00 4.23
N ASP A 10 2.78 -13.07 5.33
CA ASP A 10 3.47 -11.90 5.88
C ASP A 10 4.48 -11.32 4.87
N ALA A 11 5.20 -12.17 4.14
CA ALA A 11 6.13 -11.73 3.10
C ALA A 11 5.41 -10.99 1.96
N LEU A 12 4.27 -11.50 1.50
CA LEU A 12 3.45 -10.85 0.47
C LEU A 12 2.90 -9.51 0.94
N LEU A 13 2.40 -9.45 2.18
CA LEU A 13 1.94 -8.20 2.79
C LEU A 13 3.08 -7.19 2.90
N GLY A 14 4.27 -7.63 3.33
CA GLY A 14 5.46 -6.80 3.39
C GLY A 14 5.90 -6.27 2.02
N ALA A 15 5.91 -7.12 0.99
CA ALA A 15 6.21 -6.71 -0.38
C ALA A 15 5.20 -5.68 -0.90
N TYR A 16 3.90 -5.88 -0.64
CA TYR A 16 2.88 -4.93 -1.03
C TYR A 16 2.97 -3.60 -0.24
N SER A 17 3.37 -3.63 1.03
CA SER A 17 3.68 -2.41 1.79
C SER A 17 4.81 -1.60 1.15
N LEU A 18 5.86 -2.25 0.62
CA LEU A 18 6.94 -1.55 -0.09
C LEU A 18 6.44 -0.87 -1.37
N ILE A 19 5.55 -1.52 -2.11
CA ILE A 19 4.91 -0.93 -3.30
C ILE A 19 4.08 0.30 -2.91
N LEU A 20 3.29 0.20 -1.84
CA LEU A 20 2.52 1.33 -1.32
C LEU A 20 3.40 2.47 -0.81
N LEU A 21 4.53 2.18 -0.18
CA LEU A 21 5.51 3.21 0.19
C LEU A 21 6.06 3.94 -1.05
N GLY A 22 6.40 3.21 -2.11
CA GLY A 22 6.77 3.81 -3.40
C GLY A 22 5.66 4.70 -3.96
N LYS A 23 4.40 4.25 -3.87
CA LYS A 23 3.23 5.03 -4.29
C LYS A 23 3.01 6.27 -3.43
N ALA A 24 3.25 6.22 -2.12
CA ALA A 24 3.18 7.38 -1.24
C ALA A 24 4.17 8.46 -1.66
N ILE A 25 5.42 8.07 -1.94
CA ILE A 25 6.46 8.98 -2.43
C ILE A 25 6.01 9.62 -3.75
N VAL A 26 5.58 8.83 -4.74
CA VAL A 26 5.09 9.35 -6.02
C VAL A 26 3.85 10.23 -5.88
N SER A 27 3.02 10.01 -4.85
CA SER A 27 1.83 10.82 -4.61
C SER A 27 2.15 12.17 -3.96
N TRP A 28 3.17 12.25 -3.11
CA TRP A 28 3.51 13.47 -2.38
C TRP A 28 4.51 14.34 -3.12
N PHE A 29 5.36 13.71 -3.93
CA PHE A 29 6.33 14.40 -4.76
C PHE A 29 5.88 14.41 -6.22
N PRO A 30 6.03 15.54 -6.93
CA PRO A 30 5.70 15.59 -8.35
C PRO A 30 6.71 14.76 -9.16
N VAL A 31 6.33 13.52 -9.49
CA VAL A 31 7.09 12.62 -10.36
C VAL A 31 6.39 12.49 -11.72
N ASN A 32 7.15 12.37 -12.81
CA ASN A 32 6.59 12.23 -14.16
C ASN A 32 5.68 10.99 -14.27
N PRO A 33 4.37 11.15 -14.57
CA PRO A 33 3.42 10.03 -14.68
C PRO A 33 3.76 9.02 -15.78
N HIS A 34 4.54 9.42 -16.79
CA HIS A 34 4.94 8.53 -17.89
C HIS A 34 6.11 7.61 -17.51
N ASN A 35 6.73 7.83 -16.34
CA ASN A 35 7.79 6.96 -15.86
C ASN A 35 7.26 5.51 -15.70
N PRO A 36 7.92 4.50 -16.28
CA PRO A 36 7.51 3.10 -16.16
C PRO A 36 7.27 2.64 -14.72
N ILE A 37 8.07 3.13 -13.77
CA ILE A 37 7.93 2.79 -12.34
C ILE A 37 6.63 3.38 -11.77
N VAL A 38 6.29 4.63 -12.10
CA VAL A 38 5.03 5.25 -11.66
C VAL A 38 3.84 4.47 -12.19
N ARG A 39 3.83 4.15 -13.50
CA ARG A 39 2.75 3.36 -14.10
C ARG A 39 2.63 1.95 -13.50
N PHE A 40 3.76 1.34 -13.12
CA PHE A 40 3.77 0.06 -12.43
C PHE A 40 3.13 0.17 -11.05
N LEU A 41 3.51 1.17 -10.26
CA LEU A 41 2.92 1.43 -8.94
C LEU A 41 1.42 1.71 -9.06
N ASP A 42 1.01 2.53 -10.03
CA ASP A 42 -0.41 2.86 -10.27
C ASP A 42 -1.22 1.60 -10.57
N ARG A 43 -0.76 0.76 -11.50
CA ARG A 43 -1.45 -0.48 -11.88
C ARG A 43 -1.67 -1.42 -10.69
N LEU A 44 -0.71 -1.51 -9.79
CA LEU A 44 -0.80 -2.41 -8.64
C LEU A 44 -1.59 -1.82 -7.47
N THR A 45 -1.56 -0.50 -7.30
CA THR A 45 -2.15 0.15 -6.12
C THR A 45 -3.53 0.73 -6.38
N GLU A 46 -3.83 1.21 -7.59
CA GLU A 46 -5.11 1.85 -7.91
C GLU A 46 -6.35 1.02 -7.60
N PRO A 47 -6.41 -0.30 -7.88
CA PRO A 47 -7.61 -1.09 -7.60
C PRO A 47 -8.01 -1.04 -6.12
N VAL A 48 -7.02 -1.03 -5.23
CA VAL A 48 -7.23 -0.95 -3.77
C VAL A 48 -7.47 0.50 -3.35
N LEU A 49 -6.58 1.41 -3.75
CA LEU A 49 -6.65 2.82 -3.35
C LEU A 49 -7.95 3.48 -3.82
N THR A 50 -8.45 3.16 -5.00
CA THR A 50 -9.72 3.70 -5.52
C THR A 50 -10.90 3.33 -4.63
N GLN A 51 -10.95 2.10 -4.09
CA GLN A 51 -12.04 1.72 -3.17
C GLN A 51 -11.93 2.46 -1.84
N VAL A 52 -10.71 2.71 -1.37
CA VAL A 52 -10.48 3.44 -0.13
C VAL A 52 -10.78 4.93 -0.30
N ARG A 53 -10.38 5.54 -1.42
CA ARG A 53 -10.66 6.95 -1.76
C ARG A 53 -12.14 7.27 -1.85
N LYS A 54 -13.00 6.29 -2.16
CA LYS A 54 -14.47 6.46 -2.08
C LYS A 54 -14.97 6.77 -0.67
N LYS A 55 -14.26 6.29 0.36
CA LYS A 55 -14.62 6.49 1.77
C LYS A 55 -13.82 7.64 2.40
N VAL A 56 -12.56 7.80 2.01
CA VAL A 56 -11.66 8.83 2.53
C VAL A 56 -11.11 9.62 1.34
N PRO A 57 -11.76 10.74 0.97
CA PRO A 57 -11.30 11.54 -0.16
C PRO A 57 -9.92 12.15 0.12
N PRO A 58 -9.15 12.50 -0.93
CA PRO A 58 -7.87 13.17 -0.77
C PRO A 58 -8.01 14.48 0.01
N LEU A 59 -7.07 14.76 0.91
CA LEU A 59 -7.01 15.99 1.70
C LEU A 59 -5.82 16.82 1.23
N ALA A 60 -6.07 18.07 0.84
CA ALA A 60 -5.04 19.01 0.39
C ALA A 60 -4.13 18.48 -0.75
N GLY A 61 -4.68 17.68 -1.68
CA GLY A 61 -3.93 17.10 -2.79
C GLY A 61 -3.02 15.91 -2.41
N MET A 62 -2.97 15.53 -1.13
CA MET A 62 -2.25 14.34 -0.67
C MET A 62 -3.16 13.11 -0.64
N ASP A 63 -2.64 11.99 -1.12
CA ASP A 63 -3.37 10.73 -1.12
C ASP A 63 -3.27 10.03 0.25
N LEU A 64 -4.17 10.39 1.16
CA LEU A 64 -4.27 9.74 2.47
C LEU A 64 -4.69 8.27 2.40
N SER A 65 -5.27 7.82 1.27
CA SER A 65 -5.68 6.43 1.13
C SER A 65 -4.48 5.48 1.20
N VAL A 66 -3.29 5.90 0.74
CA VAL A 66 -2.07 5.09 0.81
C VAL A 66 -1.67 4.84 2.27
N VAL A 67 -1.67 5.88 3.08
CA VAL A 67 -1.33 5.79 4.52
C VAL A 67 -2.35 4.89 5.23
N LEU A 68 -3.63 5.05 4.93
CA LEU A 68 -4.67 4.22 5.54
C LEU A 68 -4.49 2.73 5.20
N VAL A 69 -4.19 2.40 3.94
CA VAL A 69 -3.94 1.01 3.54
C VAL A 69 -2.67 0.46 4.20
N LEU A 70 -1.62 1.27 4.33
CA LEU A 70 -0.40 0.87 5.06
C LEU A 70 -0.72 0.53 6.52
N ILE A 71 -1.51 1.35 7.21
CA ILE A 71 -1.95 1.10 8.60
C ILE A 71 -2.73 -0.22 8.68
N VAL A 72 -3.68 -0.45 7.77
CA VAL A 72 -4.46 -1.69 7.74
C VAL A 72 -3.55 -2.91 7.57
N ILE A 73 -2.58 -2.85 6.64
CA ILE A 73 -1.62 -3.94 6.45
C ILE A 73 -0.77 -4.15 7.70
N SER A 74 -0.29 -3.09 8.35
CA SER A 74 0.48 -3.20 9.60
C SER A 74 -0.32 -3.89 10.71
N ILE A 75 -1.61 -3.59 10.84
CA ILE A 75 -2.49 -4.28 11.80
C ILE A 75 -2.62 -5.76 11.45
N LEU A 76 -2.88 -6.09 10.18
CA LEU A 76 -2.99 -7.49 9.73
C LEU A 76 -1.71 -8.28 9.99
N ARG A 77 -0.55 -7.69 9.71
CA ARG A 77 0.75 -8.31 10.01
C ARG A 77 0.93 -8.52 11.51
N ASN A 78 0.70 -7.50 12.34
CA ASN A 78 0.78 -7.63 13.79
C ASN A 78 -0.13 -8.75 14.33
N MET A 79 -1.33 -8.91 13.78
CA MET A 79 -2.21 -10.01 14.14
C MET A 79 -1.58 -11.37 13.80
N ILE A 80 -0.96 -11.53 12.62
CA ILE A 80 -0.28 -12.78 12.23
C ILE A 80 0.86 -13.13 13.20
N TRP A 81 1.62 -12.15 13.66
CA TRP A 81 2.73 -12.35 14.60
C TRP A 81 2.29 -12.54 16.06
N SER A 82 1.06 -12.16 16.40
CA SER A 82 0.54 -12.26 17.78
C SER A 82 0.03 -13.65 18.19
N PHE A 83 -0.14 -14.57 17.23
CA PHE A 83 -0.58 -15.96 17.45
C PHE A 83 0.57 -16.95 17.19
#